data_AF-A0A085FT60-F1
#
_entry.id   AF-A0A085FT60-F1
#
_cell.length_a   1.000
_cell.length_b   1.000
_cell.length_c   1.000
_cell.angle_alpha   90.00
_cell.angle_beta   90.00
_cell.angle_gamma   90.00
#
_symmetry.space_group_name_H-M   'P 1'
#
loop_
_entity.id
_entity.type
_entity.pdbx_description
1 polymer ?
#
loop_
_entity_poly.entity_id
_entity_poly.type
_entity_poly.pdbx_seq_one_letter_code
_entity_poly.pdbx_strand_id
1 'polypeptide(L)' 'MFWGDRYGVVEDPFGHRWSMATRIRDVSPEEMAAAMQQGCP' A
#
# COMPACT_ATOMS: atom_id res chain seq x y z
N MET A 1 -1.74 2.61 -3.72
CA MET A 1 -2.80 1.58 -3.73
C MET A 1 -2.13 0.21 -3.82
N PHE A 2 -1.82 -0.52 -2.75
CA PHE A 2 -2.24 -0.52 -1.36
C PHE A 2 -3.58 -1.18 -1.00
N TRP A 3 -3.98 -2.18 -1.77
CA TRP A 3 -5.29 -2.81 -1.56
C TRP A 3 -5.28 -4.06 -0.68
N GLY A 4 -4.12 -4.70 -0.53
CA GLY A 4 -3.99 -5.96 0.21
C GLY A 4 -2.87 -6.01 1.23
N ASP A 5 -1.94 -5.07 1.20
CA ASP A 5 -0.82 -5.03 2.13
C ASP A 5 -1.11 -4.03 3.27
N ARG A 6 -0.27 -3.98 4.31
CA ARG A 6 -0.05 -2.84 5.22
C ARG A 6 1.29 -2.16 4.90
N TYR A 7 1.29 -0.84 4.68
CA TYR A 7 2.46 -0.10 4.22
C TYR A 7 2.64 1.15 5.02
N GLY A 8 3.90 1.40 5.31
CA GLY A 8 4.36 2.58 5.97
C GLY A 8 5.70 2.98 5.37
N VAL A 9 6.00 4.26 5.55
CA VAL A 9 7.32 4.80 5.30
C VAL A 9 7.83 5.33 6.63
N VAL A 10 9.06 4.97 6.98
CA VAL A 10 9.75 5.49 8.16
C VAL A 10 10.95 6.30 7.68
N GLU A 11 11.12 7.48 8.24
CA GLU A 11 12.32 8.29 8.04
C GLU A 11 13.31 8.02 9.18
N ASP A 12 14.56 7.73 8.84
CA ASP A 12 15.63 7.60 9.82
C ASP A 12 16.26 8.96 10.17
N PRO A 13 17.05 9.08 11.25
CA PRO A 13 17.68 10.35 11.64
C PRO A 13 18.65 10.95 10.63
N PHE A 14 19.07 10.18 9.61
CA PHE A 14 19.94 10.64 8.52
C PHE A 14 19.14 11.10 7.30
N GLY A 15 17.80 11.06 7.37
CA GLY A 15 16.89 11.49 6.30
C GLY A 15 16.61 10.42 5.26
N HIS A 16 17.02 9.16 5.46
CA HIS A 16 16.62 8.10 4.54
C HIS A 16 15.19 7.66 4.82
N ARG A 17 14.44 7.46 3.74
CA ARG A 17 13.07 6.94 3.79
C ARG A 17 13.07 5.46 3.47
N TRP A 18 12.57 4.68 4.40
CA TRP A 18 12.46 3.24 4.32
C TRP A 18 11.01 2.86 4.15
N SER A 19 10.69 2.20 3.03
CA SER A 19 9.37 1.68 2.74
C SER A 19 9.23 0.24 3.23
N MET A 20 8.15 -0.06 3.92
CA MET A 20 7.83 -1.41 4.39
C MET A 20 6.45 -1.80 3.91
N ALA A 21 6.29 -3.04 3.45
CA ALA A 21 5.01 -3.61 3.06
C ALA A 21 4.85 -5.00 3.69
N THR A 22 3.67 -5.31 4.22
CA THR A 22 3.33 -6.64 4.73
C THR A 22 2.02 -7.08 4.13
N ARG A 23 1.96 -8.26 3.52
CA ARG A 23 0.72 -8.78 2.94
C ARG A 23 -0.31 -9.11 4.02
N ILE A 24 -1.50 -8.54 3.91
CA ILE A 24 -2.64 -8.77 4.81
C ILE A 24 -3.73 -9.59 4.12
N ARG A 25 -3.94 -9.39 2.82
CA ARG A 25 -4.86 -10.18 2.00
C ARG A 25 -4.39 -10.24 0.56
N ASP A 26 -4.69 -11.33 -0.11
CA ASP A 26 -4.60 -11.39 -1.57
C ASP A 26 -5.81 -10.67 -2.17
N VAL A 27 -5.55 -9.89 -3.21
CA VAL A 27 -6.55 -9.08 -3.91
C VAL A 27 -6.55 -9.51 -5.36
N SER A 28 -7.72 -9.89 -5.86
CA SER A 28 -7.88 -10.29 -7.26
C SER A 28 -7.76 -9.08 -8.20
N PRO A 29 -7.45 -9.29 -9.50
CA PRO A 29 -7.37 -8.21 -10.47
C PRO A 29 -8.65 -7.37 -10.59
N GLU A 30 -9.82 -7.99 -10.46
CA GLU A 30 -11.12 -7.28 -10.48
C GLU A 30 -11.29 -6.36 -9.28
N GLU A 31 -10.93 -6.82 -8.08
CA GLU A 31 -10.98 -6.00 -6.87
C GLU A 31 -9.98 -4.85 -6.91
N MET A 32 -8.80 -5.06 -7.49
CA MET A 32 -7.83 -3.98 -7.70
C MET A 32 -8.40 -2.91 -8.64
N ALA A 33 -9.04 -3.32 -9.74
CA ALA A 33 -9.66 -2.40 -10.69
C ALA A 33 -10.82 -1.62 -10.07
N ALA A 34 -11.67 -2.30 -9.29
CA ALA A 34 -12.77 -1.67 -8.55
C ALA A 34 -12.25 -0.66 -7.52
N ALA A 35 -11.20 -1.01 -6.79
CA ALA A 35 -10.62 -0.12 -5.78
C ALA A 35 -9.91 1.09 -6.41
N MET A 36 -9.23 0.92 -7.56
CA MET A 36 -8.67 2.04 -8.33
C MET A 36 -9.75 3.02 -8.81
N GLN A 37 -10.91 2.51 -9.23
CA GLN A 37 -12.06 3.34 -9.63
C GLN A 37 -12.72 4.06 -8.45
N GLN A 38 -12.76 3.42 -7.27
CA GLN A 38 -13.25 4.03 -6.02
C GLN A 38 -12.20 4.93 -5.35
N GLY A 39 -11.28 5.49 -6.14
CA GLY A 39 -10.05 6.11 -5.66
C GLY A 39 -10.19 7.05 -4.46
N CYS A 40 -9.14 7.06 -3.64
CA CYS A 40 -8.69 8.18 -2.83
C CYS A 40 -9.76 9.19 -2.37
N PRO A 41 -10.06 9.29 -1.07
CA PRO A 41 -9.98 10.61 -0.46
C PRO A 41 -8.55 11.17 -0.58
#